data_AF-A0A9P6TKX8-F1
#
_entry.id   AF-A0A9P6TKX8-F1
#
_cell.length_a   1.000
_cell.length_b   1.000
_cell.length_c   1.000
_cell.angle_alpha   90.00
_cell.angle_beta   90.00
_cell.angle_gamma   90.00
#
_symmetry.space_group_name_H-M   'P 1'
#
loop_
_entity.id
_entity.type
_entity.pdbx_description
1 polymer ?
#
loop_
_entity_poly.entity_id
_entity_poly.type
_entity_poly.pdbx_seq_one_letter_code
_entity_poly.pdbx_strand_id
1 'polypeptide(L)'
;MPDPVFKMDLPNWLSYTLSFTGLAGLAGATLLYLYQCELIYPSAFPEGSRTEVAKPSAYGMKYTEETLTTKDNVKLHAYVITLQDEEEARNAPTILYFHASIDANAGNMGHRLPIAKVFYEKNRCNVVMLSYRGYGFSEGKPSEKGLRIDSQTLLNYVTSHPVLKDSRLVAYGQSIGGAVAIDLVSRNEDVFSGLMIENTFLSLPKLIPSVMPMLRYFTFLCHQQWPSEVSIQRIVNTPILFLSGARDELIPPAHMSKLYELSETRDVKDWAQFDFGMHNDTCVQSGYFAAIREFLERRVLKEERRTQEERERAERTIETVHIDPEEDGSPSTQAKQFETYQLVSGLEDAEGMKHSFQVEEVELEED
;
A
#
# COMPACT_ATOMS: atom_id res chain seq x y z
N MET A 1 -45.76 -55.69 7.84
CA MET A 1 -46.45 -54.73 6.95
C MET A 1 -45.38 -53.81 6.41
N PRO A 2 -45.23 -53.63 5.08
CA PRO A 2 -44.31 -52.62 4.57
C PRO A 2 -44.94 -51.24 4.77
N ASP A 3 -44.17 -50.30 5.31
CA ASP A 3 -44.61 -48.93 5.57
C ASP A 3 -45.18 -48.27 4.30
N PRO A 4 -46.25 -47.45 4.42
CA PRO A 4 -46.78 -46.74 3.28
C PRO A 4 -45.77 -45.67 2.86
N VAL A 5 -45.01 -45.98 1.81
CA VAL A 5 -44.20 -44.99 1.09
C VAL A 5 -45.18 -43.94 0.56
N PHE A 6 -45.13 -42.75 1.14
CA PHE A 6 -45.95 -41.62 0.73
C PHE A 6 -45.63 -41.28 -0.73
N LYS A 7 -46.44 -41.78 -1.67
CA LYS A 7 -46.35 -41.43 -3.09
C LYS A 7 -47.09 -40.11 -3.29
N MET A 8 -46.31 -39.05 -3.47
CA MET A 8 -46.85 -37.74 -3.82
C MET A 8 -47.11 -37.71 -5.33
N ASP A 9 -48.36 -37.91 -5.74
CA ASP A 9 -48.77 -37.83 -7.16
C ASP A 9 -48.82 -36.35 -7.59
N LEU A 10 -47.70 -35.84 -8.11
CA LEU A 10 -47.62 -34.49 -8.66
C LEU A 10 -48.12 -34.48 -10.13
N PRO A 11 -48.92 -33.49 -10.54
CA PRO A 11 -49.26 -33.30 -11.95
C PRO A 11 -48.01 -33.21 -12.83
N ASN A 12 -48.01 -33.83 -14.01
CA ASN A 12 -46.85 -33.87 -14.91
C ASN A 12 -46.28 -32.48 -15.22
N TRP A 13 -47.13 -31.46 -15.40
CA TRP A 13 -46.69 -30.08 -15.66
C TRP A 13 -45.83 -29.55 -14.51
N LEU A 14 -46.21 -29.83 -13.26
CA LEU A 14 -45.49 -29.40 -12.07
C LEU A 14 -44.15 -30.14 -11.94
N SER A 15 -44.12 -31.44 -12.21
CA SER A 15 -42.90 -32.23 -12.26
C SER A 15 -41.91 -31.72 -13.32
N TYR A 16 -42.40 -31.40 -14.53
CA TYR A 16 -41.57 -30.82 -15.59
C TYR A 16 -41.05 -29.42 -15.23
N THR A 17 -41.88 -28.57 -14.63
CA THR A 17 -41.44 -27.25 -14.15
C THR A 17 -40.37 -27.37 -13.07
N LEU A 18 -40.54 -28.27 -12.09
CA LEU A 18 -39.54 -28.52 -11.04
C LEU A 18 -38.24 -29.08 -11.60
N SER A 19 -38.31 -30.00 -12.56
CA SER A 19 -37.10 -30.52 -13.23
C SER A 19 -36.39 -29.46 -14.06
N PHE A 20 -37.13 -28.66 -14.83
CA PHE A 20 -36.54 -27.60 -15.65
C PHE A 20 -35.89 -26.51 -14.79
N THR A 21 -36.59 -26.04 -13.75
CA THR A 21 -36.06 -25.05 -12.80
C THR A 21 -34.84 -25.58 -12.05
N GLY A 22 -34.85 -26.86 -11.63
CA GLY A 22 -33.68 -27.52 -11.04
C GLY A 22 -32.49 -27.59 -11.98
N LEU A 23 -32.69 -28.00 -13.25
CA LEU A 23 -31.64 -28.05 -14.27
C LEU A 23 -31.09 -26.66 -14.61
N ALA A 24 -31.97 -25.67 -14.79
CA ALA A 24 -31.56 -24.29 -15.04
C ALA A 24 -30.77 -23.70 -13.86
N GLY A 25 -31.20 -23.97 -12.62
CA GLY A 25 -30.49 -23.58 -11.41
C GLY A 25 -29.10 -24.22 -11.31
N LEU A 26 -29.00 -25.53 -11.59
CA LEU A 26 -27.72 -26.24 -11.61
C LEU A 26 -26.78 -25.71 -12.70
N ALA A 27 -27.30 -25.46 -13.90
CA ALA A 27 -26.53 -24.87 -15.00
C ALA A 27 -26.03 -23.46 -14.62
N GLY A 28 -26.89 -22.62 -14.04
CA GLY A 28 -26.51 -21.29 -13.56
C GLY A 28 -25.43 -21.34 -12.47
N ALA A 29 -25.58 -22.22 -11.48
CA ALA A 29 -24.59 -22.44 -10.44
C ALA A 29 -23.24 -22.93 -11.00
N THR A 30 -23.29 -23.83 -11.99
CA THR A 30 -22.10 -24.35 -12.67
C THR A 30 -21.39 -23.24 -13.44
N LEU A 31 -22.11 -22.42 -14.19
CA LEU A 31 -21.55 -21.27 -14.91
C LEU A 31 -20.92 -20.27 -13.93
N LEU A 32 -21.61 -19.93 -12.84
CA LEU A 32 -21.07 -19.04 -11.81
C LEU A 32 -19.77 -19.60 -11.20
N TYR A 33 -19.76 -20.89 -10.89
CA TYR A 33 -18.58 -21.56 -10.33
C TYR A 33 -17.38 -21.52 -11.29
N LEU A 34 -17.62 -21.78 -12.58
CA LEU A 34 -16.57 -21.83 -13.61
C LEU A 34 -16.06 -20.44 -14.02
N TYR A 35 -16.93 -19.43 -14.07
CA TYR A 35 -16.60 -18.09 -14.58
C TYR A 35 -16.36 -17.04 -13.48
N GLN A 36 -16.36 -17.41 -12.19
CA GLN A 36 -16.14 -16.44 -11.11
C GLN A 36 -14.82 -15.66 -11.23
N CYS A 37 -13.74 -16.26 -11.72
CA CYS A 37 -12.47 -15.54 -11.89
C CYS A 37 -12.59 -14.41 -12.92
N GLU A 38 -13.31 -14.61 -14.02
CA GLU A 38 -13.52 -13.56 -15.02
C GLU A 38 -14.43 -12.44 -14.47
N LEU A 39 -15.37 -12.79 -13.58
CA LEU A 39 -16.25 -11.84 -12.91
C LEU A 39 -15.53 -11.01 -11.84
N ILE A 40 -14.64 -11.65 -11.07
CA ILE A 40 -13.91 -11.04 -9.96
C ILE A 40 -12.69 -10.26 -10.46
N TYR A 41 -12.09 -10.70 -11.57
CA TYR A 41 -10.88 -10.13 -12.14
C TYR A 41 -11.09 -9.80 -13.64
N PRO A 42 -11.81 -8.71 -13.97
CA PRO A 42 -12.10 -8.30 -15.35
C PRO A 42 -10.86 -7.69 -16.03
N SER A 43 -9.84 -8.54 -16.27
CA SER A 43 -8.51 -8.12 -16.74
C SER A 43 -8.45 -7.48 -18.11
N ALA A 44 -9.47 -7.71 -18.94
CA ALA A 44 -9.63 -7.12 -20.27
C ALA A 44 -10.39 -5.80 -20.27
N PHE A 45 -10.84 -5.32 -19.11
CA PHE A 45 -11.62 -4.09 -18.98
C PHE A 45 -10.81 -3.02 -18.21
N PRO A 46 -10.88 -1.72 -18.61
CA PRO A 46 -11.56 -1.19 -19.80
C PRO A 46 -10.90 -1.68 -21.09
N GLU A 47 -11.56 -1.44 -22.23
CA GLU A 47 -10.99 -1.80 -23.54
C GLU A 47 -9.58 -1.23 -23.69
N GLY A 48 -8.67 -2.04 -24.23
CA GLY A 48 -7.25 -1.68 -24.32
C GLY A 48 -6.42 -2.00 -23.06
N SER A 49 -7.02 -2.37 -21.92
CA SER A 49 -6.27 -2.65 -20.67
C SER A 49 -5.22 -3.77 -20.80
N ARG A 50 -5.32 -4.63 -21.82
CA ARG A 50 -4.35 -5.67 -22.16
C ARG A 50 -3.33 -5.31 -23.25
N THR A 51 -3.51 -4.18 -23.93
CA THR A 51 -2.68 -3.76 -25.09
C THR A 51 -2.03 -2.40 -24.87
N GLU A 52 -2.65 -1.56 -24.04
CA GLU A 52 -2.25 -0.18 -23.77
C GLU A 52 -1.99 -0.03 -22.27
N VAL A 53 -0.71 -0.10 -21.91
CA VAL A 53 -0.25 0.12 -20.54
C VAL A 53 0.63 1.36 -20.55
N ALA A 54 0.17 2.44 -19.91
CA ALA A 54 0.94 3.66 -19.77
C ALA A 54 2.27 3.40 -19.07
N LYS A 55 3.33 4.09 -19.50
CA LYS A 55 4.69 3.94 -18.97
C LYS A 55 5.02 5.04 -17.94
N PRO A 56 5.82 4.76 -16.90
CA PRO A 56 6.25 5.76 -15.91
C PRO A 56 6.97 6.97 -16.53
N SER A 57 7.65 6.82 -17.67
CA SER A 57 8.29 7.92 -18.40
C SER A 57 7.31 9.00 -18.85
N ALA A 58 6.05 8.66 -19.14
CA ALA A 58 5.02 9.64 -19.48
C ALA A 58 4.70 10.59 -18.31
N TYR A 59 5.09 10.21 -17.09
CA TYR A 59 4.90 10.97 -15.85
C TYR A 59 6.21 11.57 -15.30
N GLY A 60 7.32 11.45 -16.03
CA GLY A 60 8.63 11.97 -15.62
C GLY A 60 9.39 11.10 -14.62
N MET A 61 8.99 9.84 -14.43
CA MET A 61 9.63 8.93 -13.47
C MET A 61 10.71 8.07 -14.12
N LYS A 62 11.87 7.93 -13.46
CA LYS A 62 12.92 6.95 -13.83
C LYS A 62 12.42 5.55 -13.51
N TYR A 63 12.50 4.62 -14.46
CA TYR A 63 12.02 3.26 -14.27
C TYR A 63 12.76 2.24 -15.13
N THR A 64 12.70 0.96 -14.74
CA THR A 64 13.00 -0.19 -15.61
C THR A 64 11.75 -1.05 -15.81
N GLU A 65 11.69 -1.73 -16.95
CA GLU A 65 10.67 -2.73 -17.25
C GLU A 65 11.26 -4.11 -17.07
N GLU A 66 10.61 -4.92 -16.23
CA GLU A 66 11.11 -6.23 -15.87
C GLU A 66 10.10 -7.30 -16.26
N THR A 67 10.62 -8.43 -16.75
CA THR A 67 9.82 -9.63 -17.00
C THR A 67 10.17 -10.68 -15.95
N LEU A 68 9.30 -10.83 -14.95
CA LEU A 68 9.49 -11.77 -13.86
C LEU A 68 8.88 -13.12 -14.23
N THR A 69 9.61 -14.20 -14.03
CA THR A 69 9.07 -15.56 -14.24
C THR A 69 8.64 -16.14 -12.90
N THR A 70 7.36 -16.50 -12.77
CA THR A 70 6.84 -17.13 -11.57
C THR A 70 7.32 -18.58 -11.43
N LYS A 71 7.18 -19.15 -10.23
CA LYS A 71 7.50 -20.57 -9.97
C LYS A 71 6.67 -21.55 -10.81
N ASP A 72 5.52 -21.10 -11.33
CA ASP A 72 4.65 -21.87 -12.22
C ASP A 72 4.82 -21.48 -13.70
N ASN A 73 5.95 -20.83 -14.05
CA ASN A 73 6.37 -20.47 -15.41
C ASN A 73 5.44 -19.48 -16.14
N VAL A 74 4.80 -18.57 -15.41
CA VAL A 74 4.06 -17.44 -15.98
C VAL A 74 4.98 -16.23 -16.03
N LYS A 75 5.02 -15.52 -17.15
CA LYS A 75 5.74 -14.25 -17.26
C LYS A 75 4.86 -13.08 -16.82
N LEU A 76 5.37 -12.31 -15.88
CA LEU A 76 4.73 -11.11 -15.34
C LEU A 76 5.51 -9.88 -15.78
N HIS A 77 4.80 -8.84 -16.18
CA HIS A 77 5.37 -7.53 -16.46
C HIS A 77 5.33 -6.66 -15.21
N ALA A 78 6.46 -6.03 -14.89
CA ALA A 78 6.61 -5.18 -13.72
C ALA A 78 7.34 -3.86 -14.07
N TYR A 79 6.99 -2.80 -13.36
CA TYR A 79 7.72 -1.54 -13.34
C TYR A 79 8.49 -1.42 -12.04
N VAL A 80 9.78 -1.12 -12.15
CA VAL A 80 10.67 -0.81 -11.03
C VAL A 80 11.01 0.67 -11.15
N ILE A 81 10.34 1.49 -10.35
CA ILE A 81 10.47 2.95 -10.36
C ILE A 81 11.38 3.34 -9.20
N THR A 82 12.59 3.80 -9.51
CA THR A 82 13.60 4.16 -8.50
C THR A 82 13.93 5.63 -8.56
N LEU A 83 14.28 6.21 -7.41
CA LEU A 83 14.74 7.60 -7.35
C LEU A 83 15.93 7.83 -8.30
N GLN A 84 16.09 9.07 -8.75
CA GLN A 84 17.11 9.40 -9.73
C GLN A 84 18.52 9.12 -9.20
N ASP A 85 18.79 9.59 -7.98
CA ASP A 85 20.00 9.30 -7.23
C ASP A 85 19.95 7.89 -6.65
N GLU A 86 21.02 7.12 -6.82
CA GLU A 86 21.07 5.71 -6.42
C GLU A 86 21.27 5.55 -4.92
N GLU A 87 22.04 6.42 -4.27
CA GLU A 87 22.25 6.37 -2.82
C GLU A 87 20.94 6.69 -2.10
N GLU A 88 20.23 7.72 -2.57
CA GLU A 88 18.90 8.03 -2.09
C GLU A 88 17.92 6.90 -2.36
N ALA A 89 17.96 6.27 -3.54
CA ALA A 89 17.12 5.10 -3.83
C ALA A 89 17.40 3.91 -2.89
N ARG A 90 18.64 3.69 -2.46
CA ARG A 90 19.00 2.61 -1.51
C ARG A 90 18.44 2.85 -0.12
N ASN A 91 18.47 4.10 0.32
CA ASN A 91 18.00 4.50 1.65
C ASN A 91 16.49 4.77 1.68
N ALA A 92 15.87 5.10 0.55
CA ALA A 92 14.43 5.37 0.46
C ALA A 92 13.59 4.12 0.75
N PRO A 93 12.39 4.29 1.36
CA PRO A 93 11.43 3.20 1.46
C PRO A 93 10.93 2.79 0.08
N THR A 94 10.60 1.50 -0.07
CA THR A 94 10.09 0.93 -1.32
C THR A 94 8.65 0.49 -1.15
N ILE A 95 7.77 1.07 -1.96
CA ILE A 95 6.35 0.71 -1.98
C ILE A 95 6.15 -0.46 -2.95
N LEU A 96 5.68 -1.60 -2.45
CA LEU A 96 5.12 -2.67 -3.28
C LEU A 96 3.65 -2.36 -3.54
N TYR A 97 3.36 -1.89 -4.75
CA TYR A 97 2.03 -1.43 -5.12
C TYR A 97 1.21 -2.56 -5.75
N PHE A 98 0.11 -2.90 -5.09
CA PHE A 98 -0.86 -3.89 -5.53
C PHE A 98 -2.13 -3.19 -6.02
N HIS A 99 -2.37 -3.21 -7.34
CA HIS A 99 -3.48 -2.49 -7.94
C HIS A 99 -4.84 -3.13 -7.64
N ALA A 100 -5.90 -2.32 -7.64
CA ALA A 100 -7.26 -2.82 -7.55
C ALA A 100 -7.63 -3.61 -8.82
N SER A 101 -8.62 -4.50 -8.72
CA SER A 101 -9.09 -5.32 -9.84
C SER A 101 -10.52 -5.86 -9.72
N ILE A 102 -11.35 -5.38 -8.79
CA ILE A 102 -12.75 -5.84 -8.67
C ILE A 102 -13.73 -5.01 -9.49
N ASP A 103 -13.42 -3.75 -9.76
CA ASP A 103 -14.29 -2.88 -10.55
C ASP A 103 -13.80 -2.71 -11.99
N ALA A 104 -14.72 -2.31 -12.85
CA ALA A 104 -14.44 -2.04 -14.25
C ALA A 104 -13.45 -0.84 -14.42
N ASN A 105 -13.36 0.05 -13.44
CA ASN A 105 -12.41 1.16 -13.48
C ASN A 105 -11.03 0.77 -12.93
N ALA A 106 -10.84 -0.49 -12.57
CA ALA A 106 -9.69 -0.89 -11.79
C ALA A 106 -8.40 -0.85 -12.62
N GLY A 107 -8.54 -1.19 -13.91
CA GLY A 107 -7.52 -1.08 -14.94
C GLY A 107 -6.27 -1.92 -14.67
N ASN A 108 -5.26 -1.72 -15.51
CA ASN A 108 -3.90 -2.21 -15.29
C ASN A 108 -3.04 -1.24 -14.46
N MET A 109 -1.80 -1.65 -14.13
CA MET A 109 -0.83 -0.83 -13.38
C MET A 109 -0.53 0.55 -13.98
N GLY A 110 -0.67 0.72 -15.30
CA GLY A 110 -0.49 2.00 -15.99
C GLY A 110 -1.50 3.07 -15.54
N HIS A 111 -2.73 2.67 -15.21
CA HIS A 111 -3.77 3.59 -14.69
C HIS A 111 -3.46 4.07 -13.26
N ARG A 112 -2.54 3.40 -12.56
CA ARG A 112 -2.17 3.72 -11.18
C ARG A 112 -0.88 4.55 -11.08
N LEU A 113 -0.25 4.86 -12.21
CA LEU A 113 0.93 5.72 -12.28
C LEU A 113 0.74 7.13 -11.69
N PRO A 114 -0.43 7.79 -11.76
CA PRO A 114 -0.63 9.07 -11.08
C PRO A 114 -0.43 8.99 -9.57
N ILE A 115 -0.85 7.89 -8.93
CA ILE A 115 -0.63 7.66 -7.49
C ILE A 115 0.84 7.31 -7.23
N ALA A 116 1.43 6.44 -8.06
CA ALA A 116 2.85 6.12 -7.99
C ALA A 116 3.74 7.37 -8.10
N LYS A 117 3.35 8.34 -8.93
CA LYS A 117 4.04 9.62 -9.08
C LYS A 117 4.08 10.41 -7.77
N VAL A 118 3.02 10.39 -6.97
CA VAL A 118 3.02 11.10 -5.69
C VAL A 118 3.96 10.43 -4.69
N PHE A 119 3.94 9.09 -4.61
CA PHE A 119 4.93 8.34 -3.82
C PHE A 119 6.37 8.68 -4.24
N TYR A 120 6.61 8.74 -5.55
CA TYR A 120 7.92 9.04 -6.13
C TYR A 120 8.40 10.47 -5.87
N GLU A 121 7.61 11.47 -6.27
CA GLU A 121 8.01 12.88 -6.23
C GLU A 121 7.85 13.52 -4.85
N LYS A 122 6.75 13.22 -4.15
CA LYS A 122 6.40 13.92 -2.89
C LYS A 122 6.87 13.18 -1.66
N ASN A 123 6.84 11.85 -1.69
CA ASN A 123 7.24 11.03 -0.55
C ASN A 123 8.66 10.44 -0.68
N ARG A 124 9.37 10.73 -1.79
CA ARG A 124 10.73 10.25 -2.04
C ARG A 124 10.84 8.73 -1.84
N CYS A 125 9.87 7.98 -2.37
CA CYS A 125 9.85 6.52 -2.28
C CYS A 125 10.22 5.88 -3.63
N ASN A 126 10.84 4.70 -3.58
CA ASN A 126 10.80 3.80 -4.74
C ASN A 126 9.41 3.18 -4.84
N VAL A 127 8.98 2.84 -6.06
CA VAL A 127 7.70 2.18 -6.29
C VAL A 127 7.92 0.99 -7.21
N VAL A 128 7.52 -0.19 -6.75
CA VAL A 128 7.55 -1.41 -7.56
C VAL A 128 6.12 -1.87 -7.76
N MET A 129 5.72 -2.00 -9.02
CA MET A 129 4.37 -2.37 -9.42
C MET A 129 4.43 -3.58 -10.35
N LEU A 130 3.49 -4.52 -10.18
CA LEU A 130 3.35 -5.66 -11.09
C LEU A 130 1.96 -5.62 -11.75
N SER A 131 1.88 -6.05 -13.01
CA SER A 131 0.60 -6.45 -13.61
C SER A 131 0.36 -7.90 -13.22
N TYR A 132 -0.76 -8.19 -12.55
CA TYR A 132 -1.10 -9.56 -12.21
C TYR A 132 -1.19 -10.42 -13.47
N ARG A 133 -1.02 -11.73 -13.34
CA ARG A 133 -1.26 -12.64 -14.47
C ARG A 133 -2.62 -12.36 -15.11
N GLY A 134 -2.64 -12.24 -16.44
CA GLY A 134 -3.81 -11.85 -17.22
C GLY A 134 -4.04 -10.33 -17.37
N TYR A 135 -3.36 -9.47 -16.62
CA TYR A 135 -3.44 -8.00 -16.76
C TYR A 135 -2.29 -7.44 -17.59
N GLY A 136 -2.54 -6.34 -18.29
CA GLY A 136 -1.52 -5.66 -19.09
C GLY A 136 -0.77 -6.63 -20.01
N PHE A 137 0.56 -6.58 -19.98
CA PHE A 137 1.43 -7.46 -20.75
C PHE A 137 1.79 -8.78 -20.04
N SER A 138 1.22 -9.06 -18.87
CA SER A 138 1.42 -10.34 -18.17
C SER A 138 0.65 -11.48 -18.83
N GLU A 139 1.27 -12.65 -18.85
CA GLU A 139 0.67 -13.88 -19.37
C GLU A 139 -0.34 -14.50 -18.39
N GLY A 140 -1.00 -15.59 -18.79
CA GLY A 140 -1.84 -16.39 -17.92
C GLY A 140 -3.25 -15.83 -17.67
N LYS A 141 -3.91 -16.35 -16.62
CA LYS A 141 -5.27 -15.97 -16.21
C LYS A 141 -5.33 -15.72 -14.70
N PRO A 142 -6.06 -14.69 -14.25
CA PRO A 142 -6.11 -14.31 -12.85
C PRO A 142 -6.88 -15.34 -12.03
N SER A 143 -6.38 -15.61 -10.83
CA SER A 143 -7.03 -16.38 -9.77
C SER A 143 -6.36 -16.04 -8.46
N GLU A 144 -7.02 -16.25 -7.32
CA GLU A 144 -6.48 -15.98 -5.98
C GLU A 144 -5.15 -16.71 -5.79
N LYS A 145 -5.11 -18.02 -6.12
CA LYS A 145 -3.88 -18.80 -6.08
C LYS A 145 -2.79 -18.19 -6.96
N GLY A 146 -3.15 -17.74 -8.16
CA GLY A 146 -2.21 -17.12 -9.08
C GLY A 146 -1.67 -15.79 -8.57
N LEU A 147 -2.54 -14.89 -8.12
CA LEU A 147 -2.16 -13.58 -7.59
C LEU A 147 -1.27 -13.70 -6.34
N ARG A 148 -1.50 -14.71 -5.48
CA ARG A 148 -0.60 -15.02 -4.35
C ARG A 148 0.80 -15.46 -4.80
N ILE A 149 0.89 -16.17 -5.92
CA ILE A 149 2.19 -16.53 -6.53
C ILE A 149 2.84 -15.28 -7.11
N ASP A 150 2.07 -14.45 -7.82
CA ASP A 150 2.57 -13.24 -8.47
C ASP A 150 3.15 -12.25 -7.44
N SER A 151 2.44 -12.02 -6.34
CA SER A 151 2.88 -11.13 -5.26
C SER A 151 4.13 -11.66 -4.56
N GLN A 152 4.23 -12.97 -4.35
CA GLN A 152 5.44 -13.57 -3.81
C GLN A 152 6.62 -13.47 -4.80
N THR A 153 6.38 -13.65 -6.10
CA THR A 153 7.41 -13.49 -7.14
C THR A 153 7.95 -12.07 -7.16
N LEU A 154 7.10 -11.05 -7.01
CA LEU A 154 7.54 -9.66 -6.90
C LEU A 154 8.39 -9.43 -5.64
N LEU A 155 7.94 -9.93 -4.48
CA LEU A 155 8.70 -9.80 -3.23
C LEU A 155 10.10 -10.41 -3.38
N ASN A 156 10.19 -11.63 -3.90
CA ASN A 156 11.46 -12.32 -4.12
C ASN A 156 12.38 -11.56 -5.08
N TYR A 157 11.82 -10.93 -6.11
CA TYR A 157 12.59 -10.07 -7.02
C TYR A 157 13.16 -8.86 -6.27
N VAL A 158 12.32 -8.14 -5.53
CA VAL A 158 12.73 -6.92 -4.81
C VAL A 158 13.77 -7.20 -3.73
N THR A 159 13.62 -8.29 -2.97
CA THR A 159 14.60 -8.69 -1.94
C THR A 159 15.92 -9.21 -2.52
N SER A 160 15.98 -9.49 -3.83
CA SER A 160 17.22 -9.82 -4.55
C SER A 160 17.79 -8.66 -5.36
N HIS A 161 17.07 -7.53 -5.45
CA HIS A 161 17.43 -6.42 -6.33
C HIS A 161 18.64 -5.63 -5.79
N PRO A 162 19.64 -5.29 -6.62
CA PRO A 162 20.89 -4.68 -6.15
C PRO A 162 20.71 -3.36 -5.41
N VAL A 163 19.67 -2.59 -5.73
CA VAL A 163 19.35 -1.29 -5.11
C VAL A 163 18.31 -1.42 -3.99
N LEU A 164 17.37 -2.37 -4.08
CA LEU A 164 16.16 -2.39 -3.23
C LEU A 164 16.19 -3.47 -2.14
N LYS A 165 17.14 -4.41 -2.19
CA LYS A 165 17.20 -5.56 -1.28
C LYS A 165 17.19 -5.21 0.20
N ASP A 166 17.80 -4.08 0.58
CA ASP A 166 17.93 -3.59 1.95
C ASP A 166 16.95 -2.44 2.26
N SER A 167 16.07 -2.11 1.30
CA SER A 167 15.11 -1.02 1.47
C SER A 167 13.98 -1.43 2.41
N ARG A 168 13.44 -0.44 3.12
CA ARG A 168 12.26 -0.63 3.97
C ARG A 168 11.03 -0.88 3.10
N LEU A 169 10.57 -2.12 3.08
CA LEU A 169 9.45 -2.50 2.22
C LEU A 169 8.12 -2.14 2.88
N VAL A 170 7.26 -1.47 2.13
CA VAL A 170 5.89 -1.15 2.53
C VAL A 170 4.94 -1.72 1.48
N ALA A 171 4.06 -2.63 1.89
CA ALA A 171 3.01 -3.11 1.00
C ALA A 171 1.87 -2.08 0.96
N TYR A 172 1.43 -1.70 -0.23
CA TYR A 172 0.27 -0.84 -0.43
C TYR A 172 -0.71 -1.49 -1.39
N GLY A 173 -1.99 -1.50 -1.04
CA GLY A 173 -3.00 -2.02 -1.95
C GLY A 173 -4.42 -1.49 -1.68
N GLN A 174 -5.16 -1.30 -2.77
CA GLN A 174 -6.55 -0.87 -2.75
C GLN A 174 -7.48 -2.05 -3.09
N SER A 175 -8.60 -2.18 -2.40
CA SER A 175 -9.61 -3.21 -2.70
C SER A 175 -9.00 -4.62 -2.64
N ILE A 176 -9.11 -5.40 -3.72
CA ILE A 176 -8.43 -6.70 -3.88
C ILE A 176 -6.90 -6.60 -3.77
N GLY A 177 -6.29 -5.50 -4.21
CA GLY A 177 -4.87 -5.25 -3.99
C GLY A 177 -4.53 -5.15 -2.50
N GLY A 178 -5.46 -4.63 -1.69
CA GLY A 178 -5.36 -4.63 -0.23
C GLY A 178 -5.41 -6.06 0.34
N ALA A 179 -6.29 -6.91 -0.17
CA ALA A 179 -6.33 -8.33 0.21
C ALA A 179 -5.04 -9.08 -0.17
N VAL A 180 -4.48 -8.78 -1.36
CA VAL A 180 -3.17 -9.29 -1.80
C VAL A 180 -2.04 -8.81 -0.87
N ALA A 181 -2.05 -7.53 -0.49
CA ALA A 181 -1.07 -6.93 0.41
C ALA A 181 -1.12 -7.58 1.80
N ILE A 182 -2.31 -7.67 2.41
CA ILE A 182 -2.53 -8.35 3.70
C ILE A 182 -2.02 -9.78 3.64
N ASP A 183 -2.37 -10.52 2.59
CA ASP A 183 -1.91 -11.90 2.45
C ASP A 183 -0.39 -12.02 2.34
N LEU A 184 0.24 -11.19 1.52
CA LEU A 184 1.68 -11.22 1.32
C LEU A 184 2.43 -10.89 2.62
N VAL A 185 2.02 -9.83 3.33
CA VAL A 185 2.62 -9.42 4.60
C VAL A 185 2.41 -10.51 5.66
N SER A 186 1.21 -11.08 5.77
CA SER A 186 0.91 -12.14 6.76
C SER A 186 1.78 -13.39 6.63
N ARG A 187 2.44 -13.60 5.48
CA ARG A 187 3.31 -14.75 5.19
C ARG A 187 4.80 -14.42 5.23
N ASN A 188 5.16 -13.13 5.25
CA ASN A 188 6.55 -12.65 5.13
C ASN A 188 6.76 -11.41 6.03
N GLU A 189 6.14 -11.40 7.21
CA GLU A 189 6.04 -10.21 8.06
C GLU A 189 7.41 -9.58 8.38
N ASP A 190 8.41 -10.43 8.57
CA ASP A 190 9.80 -10.09 8.89
C ASP A 190 10.49 -9.22 7.83
N VAL A 191 9.98 -9.22 6.60
CA VAL A 191 10.53 -8.44 5.48
C VAL A 191 9.87 -7.06 5.36
N PHE A 192 8.70 -6.84 5.97
CA PHE A 192 7.92 -5.62 5.80
C PHE A 192 8.06 -4.65 6.97
N SER A 193 8.34 -3.39 6.63
CA SER A 193 8.39 -2.27 7.58
C SER A 193 7.04 -1.55 7.72
N GLY A 194 6.05 -1.86 6.87
CA GLY A 194 4.71 -1.30 6.97
C GLY A 194 3.70 -1.94 6.01
N LEU A 195 2.43 -1.84 6.36
CA LEU A 195 1.30 -2.20 5.50
C LEU A 195 0.33 -1.03 5.40
N MET A 196 -0.03 -0.64 4.19
CA MET A 196 -1.04 0.37 3.92
C MET A 196 -2.18 -0.27 3.11
N ILE A 197 -3.39 -0.23 3.64
CA ILE A 197 -4.56 -0.80 2.96
C ILE A 197 -5.64 0.25 2.78
N GLU A 198 -6.24 0.23 1.59
CA GLU A 198 -7.26 1.19 1.20
C GLU A 198 -8.53 0.49 0.74
N ASN A 199 -9.68 0.88 1.30
CA ASN A 199 -11.00 0.44 0.85
C ASN A 199 -11.06 -1.06 0.54
N THR A 200 -10.60 -1.91 1.46
CA THR A 200 -10.53 -3.37 1.29
C THR A 200 -11.56 -4.10 2.15
N PHE A 201 -11.63 -5.42 2.01
CA PHE A 201 -12.74 -6.24 2.48
C PHE A 201 -12.27 -7.40 3.36
N LEU A 202 -13.20 -7.93 4.18
CA LEU A 202 -12.96 -9.03 5.12
C LEU A 202 -12.69 -10.36 4.40
N SER A 203 -13.53 -10.67 3.43
CA SER A 203 -13.38 -11.76 2.48
C SER A 203 -14.32 -11.56 1.30
N LEU A 204 -14.02 -12.18 0.15
CA LEU A 204 -14.89 -12.10 -1.02
C LEU A 204 -16.29 -12.68 -0.74
N PRO A 205 -16.45 -13.85 -0.09
CA PRO A 205 -17.79 -14.36 0.26
C PRO A 205 -18.60 -13.41 1.16
N LYS A 206 -17.93 -12.64 2.03
CA LYS A 206 -18.58 -11.63 2.88
C LYS A 206 -18.90 -10.34 2.13
N LEU A 207 -18.17 -10.04 1.05
CA LEU A 207 -18.41 -8.89 0.19
C LEU A 207 -19.55 -9.12 -0.82
N ILE A 208 -19.71 -10.35 -1.33
CA ILE A 208 -20.71 -10.70 -2.35
C ILE A 208 -22.13 -10.19 -2.01
N PRO A 209 -22.67 -10.34 -0.79
CA PRO A 209 -24.02 -9.84 -0.47
C PRO A 209 -24.19 -8.32 -0.64
N SER A 210 -23.10 -7.56 -0.55
CA SER A 210 -23.09 -6.10 -0.71
C SER A 210 -22.97 -5.68 -2.17
N VAL A 211 -22.05 -6.30 -2.91
CA VAL A 211 -21.76 -5.95 -4.32
C VAL A 211 -22.74 -6.61 -5.30
N MET A 212 -23.18 -7.83 -5.00
CA MET A 212 -24.11 -8.62 -5.82
C MET A 212 -25.20 -9.26 -4.94
N PRO A 213 -26.18 -8.47 -4.44
CA PRO A 213 -27.19 -8.97 -3.48
C PRO A 213 -27.97 -10.19 -3.98
N MET A 214 -28.19 -10.30 -5.28
CA MET A 214 -28.82 -11.45 -5.94
C MET A 214 -28.04 -12.76 -5.80
N LEU A 215 -26.72 -12.70 -5.58
CA LEU A 215 -25.84 -13.86 -5.37
C LEU A 215 -25.62 -14.20 -3.88
N ARG A 216 -26.24 -13.49 -2.93
CA ARG A 216 -26.03 -13.68 -1.48
C ARG A 216 -26.28 -15.11 -0.97
N TYR A 217 -27.18 -15.85 -1.64
CA TYR A 217 -27.51 -17.23 -1.27
C TYR A 217 -26.55 -18.25 -1.88
N PHE A 218 -25.67 -17.83 -2.78
CA PHE A 218 -24.74 -18.68 -3.54
C PHE A 218 -23.28 -18.44 -3.14
N THR A 219 -23.01 -17.73 -2.03
CA THR A 219 -21.66 -17.44 -1.53
C THR A 219 -20.84 -18.69 -1.26
N PHE A 220 -21.49 -19.82 -0.94
CA PHE A 220 -20.84 -21.12 -0.75
C PHE A 220 -20.19 -21.69 -2.03
N LEU A 221 -20.54 -21.18 -3.22
CA LEU A 221 -19.91 -21.54 -4.49
C LEU A 221 -18.65 -20.72 -4.79
N CYS A 222 -18.39 -19.67 -4.02
CA CYS A 222 -17.23 -18.81 -4.20
C CYS A 222 -15.98 -19.57 -3.74
N HIS A 223 -15.06 -19.87 -4.66
CA HIS A 223 -13.77 -20.50 -4.36
C HIS A 223 -12.62 -19.50 -4.32
N GLN A 224 -12.89 -18.24 -4.68
CA GLN A 224 -12.03 -17.09 -4.46
C GLN A 224 -12.38 -16.49 -3.09
N GLN A 225 -11.61 -16.82 -2.07
CA GLN A 225 -11.91 -16.52 -0.67
C GLN A 225 -11.34 -15.18 -0.25
N TRP A 226 -10.03 -14.96 -0.46
CA TRP A 226 -9.29 -13.82 0.10
C TRP A 226 -9.63 -13.53 1.57
N PRO A 227 -9.27 -14.43 2.51
CA PRO A 227 -9.67 -14.31 3.92
C PRO A 227 -8.83 -13.26 4.67
N SER A 228 -8.92 -12.00 4.25
CA SER A 228 -8.19 -10.86 4.82
C SER A 228 -8.38 -10.75 6.34
N GLU A 229 -9.59 -11.03 6.83
CA GLU A 229 -9.91 -11.02 8.25
C GLU A 229 -9.10 -12.03 9.07
N VAL A 230 -8.69 -13.16 8.46
CA VAL A 230 -7.83 -14.17 9.09
C VAL A 230 -6.37 -13.82 8.89
N SER A 231 -6.00 -13.38 7.68
CA SER A 231 -4.61 -13.03 7.37
C SER A 231 -4.11 -11.83 8.17
N ILE A 232 -4.96 -10.82 8.41
CA ILE A 232 -4.57 -9.62 9.17
C ILE A 232 -4.29 -9.89 10.64
N GLN A 233 -4.93 -10.91 11.24
CA GLN A 233 -4.66 -11.36 12.61
C GLN A 233 -3.26 -11.97 12.76
N ARG A 234 -2.65 -12.42 11.65
CA ARG A 234 -1.29 -13.00 11.65
C ARG A 234 -0.19 -11.95 11.56
N ILE A 235 -0.54 -10.68 11.36
CA ILE A 235 0.39 -9.55 11.32
C ILE A 235 0.46 -8.99 12.75
N VAL A 236 1.56 -9.28 13.45
CA VAL A 236 1.78 -9.05 14.88
C VAL A 236 2.74 -7.89 15.15
N ASN A 237 3.67 -7.59 14.26
CA ASN A 237 4.77 -6.64 14.49
C ASN A 237 4.86 -5.54 13.44
N THR A 238 4.18 -5.65 12.30
CA THR A 238 4.21 -4.60 11.26
C THR A 238 3.17 -3.51 11.58
N PRO A 239 3.53 -2.22 11.50
CA PRO A 239 2.57 -1.12 11.64
C PRO A 239 1.63 -1.08 10.42
N ILE A 240 0.36 -0.73 10.65
CA ILE A 240 -0.68 -0.76 9.61
C ILE A 240 -1.39 0.58 9.51
N LEU A 241 -1.46 1.14 8.30
CA LEU A 241 -2.31 2.29 7.97
C LEU A 241 -3.58 1.83 7.25
N PHE A 242 -4.72 2.25 7.79
CA PHE A 242 -6.04 2.02 7.21
C PHE A 242 -6.55 3.31 6.58
N LEU A 243 -6.68 3.31 5.25
CA LEU A 243 -7.24 4.40 4.45
C LEU A 243 -8.69 4.04 4.09
N SER A 244 -9.68 4.69 4.72
CA SER A 244 -11.09 4.33 4.57
C SER A 244 -11.91 5.49 4.03
N GLY A 245 -12.54 5.29 2.86
CA GLY A 245 -13.60 6.16 2.37
C GLY A 245 -14.89 5.92 3.16
N ALA A 246 -15.51 6.97 3.71
CA ALA A 246 -16.75 6.83 4.47
C ALA A 246 -17.99 6.64 3.57
N ARG A 247 -17.86 6.91 2.26
CA ARG A 247 -18.93 6.81 1.25
C ARG A 247 -18.59 5.79 0.17
N ASP A 248 -17.71 4.84 0.49
CA ASP A 248 -17.40 3.74 -0.42
C ASP A 248 -18.68 2.98 -0.80
N GLU A 249 -19.03 3.11 -2.08
CA GLU A 249 -20.23 2.59 -2.71
C GLU A 249 -20.08 1.14 -3.18
N LEU A 250 -18.83 0.64 -3.24
CA LEU A 250 -18.53 -0.73 -3.66
C LEU A 250 -18.25 -1.63 -2.46
N ILE A 251 -17.45 -1.16 -1.51
CA ILE A 251 -17.05 -1.91 -0.33
C ILE A 251 -17.56 -1.18 0.91
N PRO A 252 -18.59 -1.70 1.59
CA PRO A 252 -19.14 -1.03 2.76
C PRO A 252 -18.04 -0.69 3.80
N PRO A 253 -17.98 0.56 4.32
CA PRO A 253 -16.92 1.00 5.24
C PRO A 253 -16.79 0.15 6.54
N ALA A 254 -17.85 -0.57 6.88
CA ALA A 254 -17.85 -1.55 7.97
C ALA A 254 -16.78 -2.64 7.80
N HIS A 255 -16.40 -3.01 6.56
CA HIS A 255 -15.32 -3.95 6.33
C HIS A 255 -13.96 -3.44 6.82
N MET A 256 -13.63 -2.18 6.48
CA MET A 256 -12.39 -1.54 6.93
C MET A 256 -12.36 -1.39 8.45
N SER A 257 -13.47 -0.93 9.04
CA SER A 257 -13.61 -0.79 10.49
C SER A 257 -13.43 -2.15 11.18
N LYS A 258 -14.01 -3.22 10.62
CA LYS A 258 -13.88 -4.56 11.18
C LYS A 258 -12.47 -5.14 11.02
N LEU A 259 -11.78 -4.87 9.92
CA LEU A 259 -10.37 -5.24 9.75
C LEU A 259 -9.47 -4.55 10.79
N TYR A 260 -9.73 -3.26 11.08
CA TYR A 260 -9.01 -2.53 12.11
C TYR A 260 -9.20 -3.14 13.51
N GLU A 261 -10.42 -3.56 13.84
CA GLU A 261 -10.73 -4.27 15.09
C GLU A 261 -10.03 -5.63 15.17
N LEU A 262 -10.03 -6.40 14.07
CA LEU A 262 -9.44 -7.74 14.02
C LEU A 262 -7.91 -7.73 13.91
N SER A 263 -7.29 -6.61 13.56
CA SER A 263 -5.84 -6.51 13.52
C SER A 263 -5.24 -6.60 14.93
N GLU A 264 -4.40 -7.62 15.12
CA GLU A 264 -3.71 -7.94 16.38
C GLU A 264 -2.26 -7.40 16.42
N THR A 265 -1.89 -6.50 15.50
CA THR A 265 -0.55 -5.91 15.52
C THR A 265 -0.29 -5.22 16.86
N ARG A 266 0.88 -5.52 17.43
CA ARG A 266 1.42 -4.91 18.65
C ARG A 266 2.11 -3.59 18.36
N ASP A 267 2.43 -3.34 17.08
CA ASP A 267 2.84 -2.04 16.62
C ASP A 267 1.60 -1.15 16.37
N VAL A 268 1.78 -0.02 15.72
CA VAL A 268 0.75 0.99 15.61
C VAL A 268 -0.26 0.68 14.50
N LYS A 269 -1.53 0.91 14.82
CA LYS A 269 -2.63 0.98 13.85
C LYS A 269 -3.02 2.44 13.66
N ASP A 270 -2.68 3.01 12.51
CA ASP A 270 -3.09 4.36 12.13
C ASP A 270 -4.38 4.29 11.29
N TRP A 271 -5.34 5.16 11.58
CA TRP A 271 -6.65 5.22 10.90
C TRP A 271 -6.83 6.59 10.24
N ALA A 272 -7.05 6.60 8.94
CA ALA A 272 -7.33 7.79 8.15
C ALA A 272 -8.66 7.61 7.41
N GLN A 273 -9.67 8.35 7.85
CA GLN A 273 -11.00 8.34 7.24
C GLN A 273 -11.21 9.56 6.34
N PHE A 274 -11.86 9.33 5.20
CA PHE A 274 -12.23 10.37 4.25
C PHE A 274 -13.75 10.44 4.13
N ASP A 275 -14.36 11.47 4.74
CA ASP A 275 -15.82 11.58 4.89
C ASP A 275 -16.61 11.66 3.57
N PHE A 276 -15.94 12.10 2.50
CA PHE A 276 -16.49 12.16 1.15
C PHE A 276 -15.86 11.13 0.21
N GLY A 277 -14.95 10.29 0.71
CA GLY A 277 -14.24 9.30 -0.09
C GLY A 277 -15.16 8.15 -0.54
N MET A 278 -15.26 7.98 -1.85
CA MET A 278 -15.82 6.86 -2.60
C MET A 278 -14.72 5.83 -2.92
N HIS A 279 -15.07 4.70 -3.54
CA HIS A 279 -14.13 3.57 -3.69
C HIS A 279 -12.82 3.94 -4.40
N ASN A 280 -12.93 4.74 -5.46
CA ASN A 280 -11.81 5.09 -6.35
C ASN A 280 -11.32 6.55 -6.21
N ASP A 281 -11.98 7.38 -5.40
CA ASP A 281 -11.68 8.82 -5.29
C ASP A 281 -10.99 9.21 -3.97
N THR A 282 -10.79 8.26 -3.06
CA THR A 282 -10.10 8.48 -1.78
C THR A 282 -8.74 9.17 -1.96
N CYS A 283 -8.02 8.84 -3.04
CA CYS A 283 -6.73 9.43 -3.36
C CYS A 283 -6.77 10.93 -3.72
N VAL A 284 -7.94 11.48 -4.09
CA VAL A 284 -8.12 12.92 -4.36
C VAL A 284 -8.70 13.68 -3.16
N GLN A 285 -9.04 12.99 -2.07
CA GLN A 285 -9.56 13.61 -0.87
C GLN A 285 -8.45 14.36 -0.12
N SER A 286 -8.83 15.46 0.55
CA SER A 286 -7.91 16.24 1.37
C SER A 286 -7.30 15.38 2.48
N GLY A 287 -6.00 15.54 2.72
CA GLY A 287 -5.28 14.81 3.76
C GLY A 287 -4.83 13.40 3.39
N TYR A 288 -5.25 12.83 2.25
CA TYR A 288 -4.89 11.46 1.84
C TYR A 288 -3.37 11.23 1.81
N PHE A 289 -2.66 12.02 1.01
CA PHE A 289 -1.20 11.91 0.93
C PHE A 289 -0.47 12.41 2.18
N ALA A 290 -1.14 13.26 2.99
CA ALA A 290 -0.58 13.69 4.27
C ALA A 290 -0.57 12.54 5.28
N ALA A 291 -1.64 11.74 5.35
CA ALA A 291 -1.72 10.55 6.19
C ALA A 291 -0.67 9.50 5.79
N ILE A 292 -0.52 9.26 4.47
CA ILE A 292 0.54 8.38 3.94
C ILE A 292 1.92 8.88 4.34
N ARG A 293 2.21 10.18 4.13
CA ARG A 293 3.49 10.77 4.50
C ARG A 293 3.77 10.60 5.99
N GLU A 294 2.79 10.92 6.83
CA GLU A 294 2.90 10.81 8.29
C GLU A 294 3.18 9.37 8.74
N PHE A 295 2.52 8.39 8.11
CA PHE A 295 2.77 6.97 8.37
C PHE A 295 4.18 6.55 7.98
N LEU A 296 4.61 6.86 6.75
CA LEU A 296 5.96 6.55 6.28
C LEU A 296 7.00 7.17 7.20
N GLU A 297 6.84 8.45 7.50
CA GLU A 297 7.73 9.17 8.38
C GLU A 297 7.79 8.55 9.79
N ARG A 298 6.66 8.43 10.48
CA ARG A 298 6.66 8.09 11.91
C ARG A 298 6.81 6.62 12.20
N ARG A 299 6.47 5.75 11.26
CA ARG A 299 6.41 4.30 11.47
C ARG A 299 7.52 3.58 10.72
N VAL A 300 7.73 3.93 9.45
CA VAL A 300 8.70 3.23 8.58
C VAL A 300 10.10 3.81 8.73
N LEU A 301 10.24 5.14 8.74
CA LEU A 301 11.54 5.83 8.80
C LEU A 301 12.03 6.11 10.24
N LYS A 302 11.39 5.53 11.25
CA LYS A 302 11.57 5.87 12.66
C LYS A 302 12.98 5.57 13.18
N GLU A 303 13.55 4.43 12.81
CA GLU A 303 14.84 3.98 13.36
C GLU A 303 16.02 4.83 12.85
N GLU A 304 16.02 5.21 11.57
CA GLU A 304 17.04 6.10 11.02
C GLU A 304 17.05 7.46 11.71
N ARG A 305 15.88 8.04 11.96
CA ARG A 305 15.80 9.32 12.67
C ARG A 305 16.36 9.23 14.08
N ARG A 306 15.99 8.18 14.84
CA ARG A 306 16.54 7.99 16.19
C ARG A 306 18.07 7.83 16.14
N THR A 307 18.58 7.01 15.22
CA THR A 307 20.03 6.80 15.08
C THR A 307 20.77 8.05 14.61
N GLN A 308 20.19 8.85 13.72
CA GLN A 308 20.76 10.11 13.27
C GLN A 308 20.76 11.15 14.40
N GLU A 309 19.65 11.31 15.12
CA GLU A 309 19.57 12.21 16.29
C GLU A 309 20.55 11.81 17.40
N GLU A 310 20.73 10.50 17.66
CA GLU A 310 21.73 9.98 18.59
C GLU A 310 23.17 10.26 18.12
N ARG A 311 23.46 10.13 16.82
CA ARG A 311 24.77 10.46 16.23
C ARG A 311 25.07 11.96 16.31
N GLU A 312 24.14 12.81 15.89
CA GLU A 312 24.29 14.27 15.97
C GLU A 312 24.40 14.76 17.42
N ARG A 313 23.76 14.07 18.37
CA ARG A 313 23.93 14.35 19.81
C ARG A 313 25.32 13.92 20.30
N ALA A 314 25.83 12.77 19.85
CA ALA A 314 27.16 12.30 20.19
C ALA A 314 28.25 13.23 19.61
N GLU A 315 28.11 13.66 18.36
CA GLU A 315 29.03 14.61 17.70
C GLU A 315 29.07 15.96 18.40
N ARG A 316 27.90 16.53 18.75
CA ARG A 316 27.82 17.75 19.58
C ARG A 316 28.47 17.59 20.95
N THR A 317 28.40 16.41 21.54
CA THR A 317 29.06 16.09 22.82
C THR A 317 30.57 15.98 22.66
N ILE A 318 31.07 15.46 21.52
CA ILE A 318 32.51 15.34 21.23
C ILE A 318 33.11 16.73 20.93
N GLU A 319 32.43 17.59 20.17
CA GLU A 319 32.85 18.98 19.96
C GLU A 319 32.94 19.76 21.27
N THR A 320 31.99 19.57 22.20
CA THR A 320 32.07 20.20 23.54
C THR A 320 33.21 19.66 24.41
N VAL A 321 33.70 18.43 24.16
CA VAL A 321 34.82 17.84 24.88
C VAL A 321 36.18 18.20 24.25
N HIS A 322 36.22 18.56 22.96
CA HIS A 322 37.46 18.99 22.27
C HIS A 322 37.76 20.49 22.40
N ILE A 323 36.79 21.31 22.83
CA ILE A 323 37.04 22.70 23.25
C ILE A 323 37.38 22.70 24.74
N ASP A 324 38.57 22.19 25.08
CA ASP A 324 39.39 22.67 26.20
C ASP A 324 40.74 21.96 26.20
N PRO A 325 41.81 22.69 25.84
CA PRO A 325 43.06 22.51 26.55
C PRO A 325 43.60 23.89 26.94
N GLU A 326 43.45 24.28 28.22
CA GLU A 326 44.55 24.89 28.95
C GLU A 326 44.35 24.88 30.48
N GLU A 327 45.48 24.74 31.15
CA GLU A 327 45.70 24.48 32.58
C GLU A 327 45.44 25.72 33.47
N ASP A 328 44.97 25.49 34.70
CA ASP A 328 45.70 25.77 35.96
C ASP A 328 44.75 26.05 37.16
N GLY A 329 45.05 25.40 38.29
CA GLY A 329 45.07 26.07 39.59
C GLY A 329 43.78 26.47 40.33
N SER A 330 43.28 25.54 41.16
CA SER A 330 42.66 25.77 42.49
C SER A 330 41.14 26.08 42.60
N PRO A 331 40.50 25.76 43.77
CA PRO A 331 39.06 25.54 43.84
C PRO A 331 38.31 26.70 44.51
N SER A 332 37.21 27.19 43.93
CA SER A 332 36.14 27.82 44.72
C SER A 332 34.77 27.87 44.00
N THR A 333 33.78 27.29 44.68
CA THR A 333 32.39 27.77 44.86
C THR A 333 31.46 27.92 43.63
N GLN A 334 30.50 26.99 43.52
CA GLN A 334 29.16 27.14 42.91
C GLN A 334 28.47 28.45 43.37
N ALA A 335 27.58 29.15 42.66
CA ALA A 335 26.61 28.79 41.64
C ALA A 335 26.02 30.05 40.97
N LYS A 336 25.57 29.84 39.73
CA LYS A 336 24.46 30.50 39.02
C LYS A 336 24.63 31.97 38.62
N GLN A 337 24.81 32.15 37.30
CA GLN A 337 24.06 33.16 36.57
C GLN A 337 23.65 32.57 35.22
N PHE A 338 22.34 32.64 34.93
CA PHE A 338 21.80 32.35 33.61
C PHE A 338 22.08 33.57 32.75
N GLU A 339 22.73 33.38 31.60
CA GLU A 339 22.58 34.30 30.48
C GLU A 339 22.33 33.55 29.18
N THR A 340 21.27 34.00 28.54
CA THR A 340 20.63 33.58 27.31
C THR A 340 21.56 33.89 26.14
N TYR A 341 21.83 32.93 25.24
CA TYR A 341 22.48 33.24 23.97
C TYR A 341 21.47 33.29 22.84
N GLN A 342 21.40 34.48 22.25
CA GLN A 342 20.64 34.87 21.09
C GLN A 342 21.52 34.64 19.85
N LEU A 343 20.98 33.95 18.84
CA LEU A 343 21.63 33.78 17.53
C LEU A 343 21.81 35.16 16.87
N VAL A 344 23.05 35.53 16.57
CA VAL A 344 23.36 36.63 15.65
C VAL A 344 24.46 36.16 14.68
N SER A 345 24.14 36.30 13.41
CA SER A 345 24.94 35.98 12.22
C SER A 345 25.95 37.08 11.84
N GLY A 346 27.08 36.68 11.24
CA GLY A 346 28.02 37.52 10.44
C GLY A 346 29.35 37.80 11.15
N LEU A 347 30.55 37.77 10.55
CA LEU A 347 31.00 37.97 9.15
C LEU A 347 32.37 37.30 8.87
N GLU A 348 32.67 37.15 7.59
CA GLU A 348 33.88 36.62 6.90
C GLU A 348 35.16 37.45 7.17
N ASP A 349 36.38 36.94 6.95
CA ASP A 349 37.13 36.90 5.66
C ASP A 349 38.24 35.81 5.73
N ALA A 350 38.76 35.18 4.67
CA ALA A 350 38.90 35.56 3.28
C ALA A 350 38.96 34.32 2.35
N GLU A 351 38.17 34.33 1.27
CA GLU A 351 38.57 34.12 -0.13
C GLU A 351 37.32 33.87 -1.01
N GLY A 352 36.94 34.89 -1.79
CA GLY A 352 36.35 34.69 -3.12
C GLY A 352 34.82 34.72 -3.27
N MET A 353 34.35 35.85 -3.84
CA MET A 353 33.09 36.09 -4.58
C MET A 353 31.83 36.48 -3.80
N LYS A 354 31.41 37.75 -3.96
CA LYS A 354 30.04 38.23 -3.69
C LYS A 354 29.50 39.07 -4.84
N HIS A 355 28.33 38.70 -5.34
CA HIS A 355 27.44 39.56 -6.11
C HIS A 355 26.43 40.24 -5.17
N SER A 356 26.20 41.52 -5.45
CA SER A 356 25.36 42.54 -4.79
C SER A 356 23.92 42.13 -4.52
N PHE A 357 23.27 42.75 -3.51
CA PHE A 357 22.09 43.65 -3.65
C PHE A 357 21.89 44.50 -2.36
N GLN A 358 21.42 45.75 -2.52
CA GLN A 358 21.30 46.84 -1.52
C GLN A 358 19.97 46.82 -0.73
N VAL A 359 19.93 47.46 0.46
CA VAL A 359 18.73 48.11 1.06
C VAL A 359 19.14 49.35 1.89
N GLU A 360 18.33 50.41 1.80
CA GLU A 360 18.48 51.78 2.36
C GLU A 360 18.30 51.91 3.90
N GLU A 361 18.86 53.00 4.44
CA GLU A 361 18.75 53.49 5.82
C GLU A 361 17.36 54.01 6.19
N VAL A 362 16.92 53.72 7.42
CA VAL A 362 15.91 54.49 8.13
C VAL A 362 16.43 54.75 9.54
N GLU A 363 16.74 56.02 9.83
CA GLU A 363 17.00 56.52 11.19
C GLU A 363 15.70 56.52 11.99
N LEU A 364 15.77 56.08 13.24
CA LEU A 364 14.78 56.44 14.26
C LEU A 364 15.54 57.04 15.44
N GLU A 365 15.26 58.33 15.67
CA GLU A 365 15.71 59.15 16.79
C GLU A 365 15.29 58.54 18.14
N GLU A 366 16.14 58.77 19.13
CA GLU A 366 15.96 58.42 20.54
C GLU A 366 14.80 59.20 21.19
N ASP A 367 14.08 58.52 22.07
CA ASP A 367 13.84 58.95 23.46
C ASP A 367 13.59 57.73 24.37
#